data_AF-A0A6N2KCM5-F1
#
_entry.id   AF-A0A6N2KCM5-F1
#
_cell.length_a   1.000
_cell.length_b   1.000
_cell.length_c   1.000
_cell.angle_alpha   90.00
_cell.angle_beta   90.00
_cell.angle_gamma   90.00
#
_symmetry.space_group_name_H-M   'P 1'
#
loop_
_entity.id
_entity.type
_entity.pdbx_description
1 polymer ?
#
loop_
_entity_poly.entity_id
_entity_poly.type
_entity_poly.pdbx_seq_one_letter_code
_entity_poly.pdbx_strand_id
1 'polypeptide(L)'
;MANGWGLGLYTLMGALHLYTGQRNDGHLETNPSTSPEHMFIAPDGNSASVSYSSTMDMAIINEVFSAIVSASEVLGRSEDALVQNVLKAQPRLYPPKIAPDGSIMEWALNFKDPEVQHRHISHLFGLFPGHSLTLKKNPELCKAAENTLYKRGRPRMVDCMENCCVGTSAEQ
;
A
#
# COMPACT_ATOMS: atom_id res chain seq x y z
N MET A 1 0.29 -33.28 -21.00
CA MET A 1 -0.79 -32.36 -20.58
C MET A 1 -0.12 -31.16 -19.93
N ALA A 2 -0.05 -30.04 -20.65
CA ALA A 2 0.59 -28.82 -20.18
C ALA A 2 -0.41 -28.05 -19.32
N ASN A 3 -0.09 -27.89 -18.04
CA ASN A 3 -0.97 -27.25 -17.07
C ASN A 3 -1.05 -25.74 -17.39
N GLY A 4 -2.24 -25.25 -17.75
CA GLY A 4 -2.54 -23.88 -18.17
C GLY A 4 -2.36 -22.78 -17.10
N TRP A 5 -1.59 -23.04 -16.05
CA TRP A 5 -1.26 -22.08 -14.99
C TRP A 5 -0.02 -21.23 -15.29
N GLY A 6 0.77 -21.60 -16.31
CA GLY A 6 1.99 -20.87 -16.66
C GLY A 6 1.72 -19.44 -17.12
N LEU A 7 0.74 -19.24 -18.03
CA LEU A 7 0.51 -17.93 -18.65
C LEU A 7 -0.05 -16.87 -17.69
N GLY A 8 -0.91 -17.23 -16.74
CA GLY A 8 -1.47 -16.28 -15.77
C GLY A 8 -0.45 -15.74 -14.76
N LEU A 9 0.52 -16.56 -14.35
CA LEU A 9 1.57 -16.15 -13.39
C LEU A 9 2.66 -15.29 -14.05
N TYR A 10 3.02 -15.57 -15.31
CA TYR A 10 3.97 -14.72 -16.04
C TYR A 10 3.40 -13.34 -16.35
N THR A 11 2.08 -13.17 -16.45
CA THR A 11 1.47 -11.83 -16.60
C THR A 11 1.52 -11.03 -15.29
N LEU A 12 1.38 -11.66 -14.12
CA LEU A 12 1.52 -10.99 -12.82
C LEU A 12 2.99 -10.61 -12.53
N MET A 13 3.94 -11.50 -12.82
CA MET A 13 5.38 -11.19 -12.71
C MET A 13 5.85 -10.23 -13.80
N GLY A 14 5.32 -10.34 -15.02
CA GLY A 14 5.55 -9.39 -16.10
C GLY A 14 5.05 -8.00 -15.71
N ALA A 15 3.83 -7.90 -15.18
CA ALA A 15 3.30 -6.65 -14.65
C ALA A 15 4.16 -6.13 -13.48
N LEU A 16 4.55 -6.99 -12.53
CA LEU A 16 5.37 -6.56 -11.41
C LEU A 16 6.77 -6.10 -11.85
N HIS A 17 7.45 -6.83 -12.75
CA HIS A 17 8.76 -6.47 -13.29
C HIS A 17 8.69 -5.28 -14.26
N LEU A 18 7.55 -5.05 -14.93
CA LEU A 18 7.31 -3.90 -15.81
C LEU A 18 6.94 -2.63 -15.04
N TYR A 19 6.34 -2.75 -13.85
CA TYR A 19 5.91 -1.60 -13.06
C TYR A 19 6.82 -1.27 -11.89
N THR A 20 7.64 -2.21 -11.38
CA THR A 20 8.56 -1.93 -10.27
C THR A 20 9.97 -1.56 -10.76
N GLY A 21 10.27 -0.26 -10.86
CA GLY A 21 11.64 0.21 -11.01
C GLY A 21 12.42 0.03 -9.71
N GLN A 22 13.74 -0.22 -9.78
CA GLN A 22 14.59 -0.13 -8.59
C GLN A 22 15.08 1.31 -8.43
N ARG A 23 14.78 1.92 -7.28
CA ARG A 23 15.32 3.23 -6.90
C ARG A 23 16.81 3.12 -6.58
N ASN A 24 17.49 4.27 -6.63
CA ASN A 24 18.87 4.41 -6.16
C ASN A 24 19.05 4.00 -4.69
N ASP A 25 17.98 4.02 -3.90
CA ASP A 25 17.97 3.61 -2.48
C ASP A 25 17.68 2.10 -2.27
N GLY A 26 17.54 1.31 -3.35
CA GLY A 26 17.34 -0.14 -3.31
C GLY A 26 15.89 -0.61 -3.23
N HIS A 27 14.93 0.30 -3.03
CA HIS A 27 13.51 -0.03 -2.96
C HIS A 27 12.88 -0.26 -4.34
N LEU A 28 11.83 -1.06 -4.37
CA LEU A 28 10.95 -1.29 -5.51
C LEU A 28 9.84 -0.23 -5.51
N GLU A 29 9.65 0.45 -6.64
CA GLU A 29 8.70 1.55 -6.80
C GLU A 29 7.74 1.36 -7.97
N THR A 30 6.48 1.77 -7.88
CA THR A 30 5.61 1.88 -9.06
C THR A 30 5.84 3.19 -9.80
N ASN A 31 6.03 3.15 -11.12
CA ASN A 31 6.17 4.36 -11.94
C ASN A 31 5.69 4.09 -13.39
N PRO A 32 4.62 4.75 -13.88
CA PRO A 32 3.82 5.79 -13.22
C PRO A 32 2.88 5.24 -12.14
N SER A 33 2.47 6.11 -11.22
CA SER A 33 1.55 5.80 -10.13
C SER A 33 0.58 6.97 -9.87
N THR A 34 -0.65 6.67 -9.46
CA THR A 34 -1.65 7.68 -9.09
C THR A 34 -2.26 7.34 -7.73
N SER A 35 -2.85 8.34 -7.07
CA SER A 35 -3.85 8.10 -6.03
C SER A 35 -5.22 8.33 -6.68
N PRO A 36 -6.16 7.36 -6.66
CA PRO A 36 -7.39 7.43 -7.43
C PRO A 36 -8.11 8.78 -7.29
N GLU A 37 -8.22 9.47 -8.42
CA GLU A 37 -8.99 10.71 -8.59
C GLU A 37 -8.53 11.90 -7.74
N HIS A 38 -7.36 11.82 -7.12
CA HIS A 38 -6.81 12.89 -6.31
C HIS A 38 -5.61 13.57 -7.00
N MET A 39 -5.60 14.89 -6.97
CA MET A 39 -4.55 15.73 -7.56
C MET A 39 -3.63 16.27 -6.47
N PHE A 40 -2.41 16.62 -6.84
CA PHE A 40 -1.46 17.33 -5.99
C PHE A 40 -0.83 18.51 -6.73
N ILE A 41 -0.27 19.46 -5.99
CA ILE A 41 0.53 20.55 -6.57
C ILE A 41 1.97 20.10 -6.73
N ALA A 42 2.44 20.02 -7.97
CA ALA A 42 3.79 19.65 -8.33
C ALA A 42 4.79 20.78 -8.00
N PRO A 43 6.12 20.50 -7.97
CA PRO A 43 7.13 21.50 -7.65
C PRO A 43 7.17 22.72 -8.58
N ASP A 44 6.64 22.59 -9.81
CA ASP A 44 6.50 23.67 -10.78
C ASP A 44 5.26 24.55 -10.53
N GLY A 45 4.46 24.23 -9.50
CA GLY A 45 3.24 24.93 -9.12
C GLY A 45 1.98 24.46 -9.86
N ASN A 46 2.10 23.55 -10.84
CA ASN A 46 0.97 23.04 -11.59
C ASN A 46 0.26 21.89 -10.87
N SER A 47 -1.01 21.65 -11.23
CA SER A 47 -1.76 20.50 -10.74
C SER A 47 -1.36 19.24 -11.51
N ALA A 48 -1.08 18.15 -10.81
CA ALA A 48 -0.71 16.85 -11.36
C ALA A 48 -1.41 15.69 -10.63
N SER A 49 -1.59 14.56 -11.31
CA SER A 49 -2.15 13.32 -10.72
C SER A 49 -1.17 12.15 -10.72
N VAL A 50 -0.14 12.21 -11.56
CA VAL A 50 0.80 11.11 -11.79
C VAL A 50 2.12 11.41 -11.09
N SER A 51 2.56 10.45 -10.30
CA SER A 51 3.85 10.43 -9.62
C SER A 51 4.41 9.00 -9.65
N TYR A 52 5.13 8.62 -8.59
CA TYR A 52 5.63 7.27 -8.37
C TYR A 52 5.25 6.81 -6.95
N SER A 53 5.06 5.50 -6.77
CA SER A 53 4.81 4.84 -5.49
C SER A 53 3.79 5.57 -4.61
N SER A 54 2.57 5.73 -5.10
CA SER A 54 1.47 6.11 -4.20
C SER A 54 1.39 5.10 -3.06
N THR A 55 1.01 5.57 -1.87
CA THR A 55 0.91 4.71 -0.70
C THR A 55 -0.12 3.60 -0.93
N MET A 56 -1.15 3.87 -1.75
CA MET A 56 -2.14 2.87 -2.14
C MET A 56 -1.52 1.75 -2.98
N ASP A 57 -0.73 2.06 -4.01
CA ASP A 57 -0.08 1.06 -4.85
C ASP A 57 0.78 0.11 -4.01
N MET A 58 1.62 0.67 -3.14
CA MET A 58 2.51 -0.12 -2.28
C MET A 58 1.71 -1.00 -1.32
N ALA A 59 0.61 -0.47 -0.76
CA ALA A 59 -0.26 -1.24 0.12
C ALA A 59 -0.96 -2.40 -0.63
N ILE A 60 -1.46 -2.17 -1.84
CA ILE A 60 -2.10 -3.21 -2.67
C ILE A 60 -1.10 -4.29 -3.06
N ILE A 61 0.09 -3.90 -3.53
CA ILE A 61 1.14 -4.86 -3.91
C ILE A 61 1.54 -5.71 -2.71
N ASN A 62 1.70 -5.10 -1.54
CA ASN A 62 2.03 -5.82 -0.32
C ASN A 62 0.94 -6.81 0.12
N GLU A 63 -0.34 -6.46 -0.06
CA GLU A 63 -1.46 -7.35 0.22
C GLU A 63 -1.48 -8.54 -0.75
N VAL A 64 -1.30 -8.28 -2.05
CA VAL A 64 -1.21 -9.34 -3.08
C VAL A 64 -0.05 -10.29 -2.79
N PHE A 65 1.12 -9.77 -2.41
CA PHE A 65 2.27 -10.59 -2.03
C PHE A 65 1.98 -11.46 -0.83
N SER A 66 1.37 -10.89 0.22
CA SER A 66 0.97 -11.64 1.41
C SER A 66 -0.03 -12.74 1.08
N ALA A 67 -0.98 -12.48 0.17
CA ALA A 67 -1.94 -13.46 -0.30
C ALA A 67 -1.28 -14.59 -1.11
N ILE A 68 -0.30 -14.27 -1.98
CA ILE A 68 0.46 -15.29 -2.73
C ILE A 68 1.21 -16.21 -1.78
N VAL A 69 1.91 -15.66 -0.78
CA VAL A 69 2.65 -16.44 0.21
C VAL A 69 1.68 -17.33 1.00
N SER A 70 0.61 -16.77 1.54
CA SER A 70 -0.39 -17.51 2.34
C SER A 70 -1.04 -18.63 1.52
N ALA A 71 -1.42 -18.37 0.27
CA ALA A 71 -2.00 -19.38 -0.61
C ALA A 71 -0.98 -20.50 -0.93
N SER A 72 0.29 -20.15 -1.10
CA SER A 72 1.34 -21.15 -1.38
C SER A 72 1.56 -22.10 -0.21
N GLU A 73 1.46 -21.62 1.03
CA GLU A 73 1.58 -22.45 2.24
C GLU A 73 0.43 -23.46 2.32
N VAL A 74 -0.81 -23.01 2.10
CA VAL A 74 -2.00 -23.88 2.08
C VAL A 74 -1.92 -24.94 0.98
N LEU A 75 -1.37 -24.58 -0.18
CA LEU A 75 -1.23 -25.49 -1.32
C LEU A 75 0.03 -26.37 -1.25
N GLY A 76 0.91 -26.18 -0.27
CA GLY A 76 2.19 -26.90 -0.16
C GLY A 76 3.19 -26.56 -1.28
N ARG A 77 3.15 -25.32 -1.78
CA ARG A 77 3.94 -24.83 -2.93
C ARG A 77 4.91 -23.70 -2.56
N SER A 78 5.32 -23.62 -1.31
CA SER A 78 6.21 -22.56 -0.80
C SER A 78 7.57 -22.48 -1.52
N GLU A 79 8.02 -23.58 -2.13
CA GLU A 79 9.28 -23.66 -2.88
C GLU A 79 9.17 -23.17 -4.34
N ASP A 80 7.98 -22.79 -4.80
CA ASP A 80 7.81 -22.27 -6.17
C ASP A 80 8.64 -20.99 -6.35
N ALA A 81 9.33 -20.90 -7.48
CA ALA A 81 10.20 -19.75 -7.80
C ALA A 81 9.48 -18.39 -7.67
N LEU A 82 8.18 -18.35 -7.96
CA LEU A 82 7.35 -17.16 -7.75
C LEU A 82 7.34 -16.74 -6.28
N VAL A 83 7.06 -17.67 -5.36
CA VAL A 83 6.96 -17.40 -3.92
C VAL A 83 8.30 -16.91 -3.39
N GLN A 84 9.38 -17.56 -3.81
CA GLN A 84 10.75 -17.16 -3.44
C GLN A 84 11.10 -15.74 -3.95
N ASN A 85 10.63 -15.36 -5.13
CA ASN A 85 10.80 -14.00 -5.64
C ASN A 85 9.96 -12.99 -4.86
N VAL A 86 8.71 -13.33 -4.52
CA VAL A 86 7.81 -12.50 -3.70
C VAL A 86 8.41 -12.25 -2.32
N LEU A 87 8.89 -13.29 -1.63
CA LEU A 87 9.53 -13.19 -0.32
C LEU A 87 10.77 -12.28 -0.32
N LYS A 88 11.53 -12.25 -1.44
CA LYS A 88 12.68 -11.35 -1.62
C LYS A 88 12.26 -9.92 -1.96
N ALA A 89 11.16 -9.75 -2.69
CA ALA A 89 10.68 -8.45 -3.17
C ALA A 89 9.90 -7.69 -2.11
N GLN A 90 9.05 -8.36 -1.33
CA GLN A 90 8.15 -7.75 -0.35
C GLN A 90 8.85 -6.80 0.65
N PRO A 91 9.96 -7.17 1.32
CA PRO A 91 10.64 -6.25 2.25
C PRO A 91 11.33 -5.07 1.56
N ARG A 92 11.43 -5.09 0.23
CA ARG A 92 12.03 -4.01 -0.58
C ARG A 92 10.98 -3.05 -1.13
N LEU A 93 9.69 -3.29 -0.92
CA LEU A 93 8.65 -2.34 -1.34
C LEU A 93 8.86 -0.98 -0.67
N TYR A 94 8.60 0.10 -1.40
CA TYR A 94 8.74 1.44 -0.85
C TYR A 94 7.80 1.64 0.36
N PRO A 95 8.33 1.99 1.55
CA PRO A 95 7.52 2.02 2.76
C PRO A 95 6.63 3.27 2.83
N PRO A 96 5.45 3.19 3.48
CA PRO A 96 4.63 4.36 3.79
C PRO A 96 5.39 5.32 4.72
N LYS A 97 5.15 6.62 4.57
CA LYS A 97 5.83 7.67 5.33
C LYS A 97 4.84 8.57 6.07
N ILE A 98 5.30 9.11 7.19
CA ILE A 98 4.55 10.08 7.99
C ILE A 98 4.99 11.48 7.56
N ALA A 99 4.01 12.33 7.24
CA ALA A 99 4.22 13.72 6.88
C ALA A 99 4.55 14.58 8.12
N PRO A 100 5.10 15.80 7.94
CA PRO A 100 5.43 16.68 9.07
C PRO A 100 4.23 17.08 9.94
N ASP A 101 3.01 17.02 9.40
CA ASP A 101 1.75 17.27 10.13
C ASP A 101 1.24 16.02 10.89
N GLY A 102 1.99 14.93 10.87
CA GLY A 102 1.65 13.67 11.54
C GLY A 102 0.65 12.80 10.80
N SER A 103 0.25 13.16 9.57
CA SER A 103 -0.62 12.33 8.72
C SER A 103 0.19 11.32 7.88
N ILE A 104 -0.45 10.26 7.38
CA ILE A 104 0.18 9.38 6.38
C ILE A 104 0.29 10.15 5.05
N MET A 105 1.48 10.10 4.45
CA MET A 105 1.71 10.65 3.11
C MET A 105 0.96 9.85 2.05
N GLU A 106 0.24 10.53 1.16
CA GLU A 106 -0.52 9.89 0.08
C GLU A 106 0.34 9.48 -1.12
N TRP A 107 1.38 10.27 -1.40
CA TRP A 107 2.41 10.00 -2.41
C TRP A 107 3.78 9.82 -1.76
N ALA A 108 4.75 9.29 -2.50
CA ALA A 108 6.12 9.12 -2.02
C ALA A 108 6.83 10.44 -1.64
N LEU A 109 6.38 11.56 -2.21
CA LEU A 109 6.82 12.91 -1.87
C LEU A 109 5.73 13.69 -1.14
N ASN A 110 6.15 14.62 -0.28
CA ASN A 110 5.22 15.46 0.48
C ASN A 110 4.72 16.61 -0.41
N PHE A 111 3.80 16.29 -1.32
CA PHE A 111 3.18 17.28 -2.17
C PHE A 111 2.13 18.10 -1.42
N LYS A 112 1.90 19.32 -1.89
CA LYS A 112 0.80 20.15 -1.38
C LYS A 112 -0.52 19.60 -1.92
N ASP A 113 -1.46 19.39 -0.99
CA ASP A 113 -2.80 18.90 -1.26
C ASP A 113 -3.75 20.09 -1.56
N PRO A 114 -4.29 20.22 -2.78
CA PRO A 114 -5.26 21.25 -3.12
C PRO A 114 -6.67 20.97 -2.59
N GLU A 115 -6.99 19.73 -2.20
CA GLU A 115 -8.32 19.28 -1.77
C GLU A 115 -8.20 18.42 -0.49
N VAL A 116 -7.90 19.06 0.64
CA VAL A 116 -7.62 18.37 1.92
C VAL A 116 -8.78 17.44 2.37
N GLN A 117 -10.03 17.76 2.03
CA GLN A 117 -11.21 16.93 2.35
C GLN A 117 -11.68 16.08 1.15
N HIS A 118 -10.77 15.74 0.23
CA HIS A 118 -11.05 14.87 -0.90
C HIS A 118 -11.76 13.59 -0.43
N ARG A 119 -12.76 13.17 -1.22
CA ARG A 119 -13.68 12.11 -0.79
C ARG A 119 -13.00 10.76 -0.61
N HIS A 120 -11.93 10.50 -1.37
CA HIS A 120 -11.13 9.28 -1.29
C HIS A 120 -10.02 9.41 -0.25
N ILE A 121 -9.78 8.30 0.45
CA ILE A 121 -8.71 8.13 1.44
C ILE A 121 -7.84 6.93 1.04
N SER A 122 -7.51 6.85 -0.24
CA SER A 122 -6.85 5.74 -0.92
C SER A 122 -5.57 5.23 -0.23
N HIS A 123 -4.78 6.14 0.33
CA HIS A 123 -3.56 5.82 1.06
C HIS A 123 -3.79 5.14 2.42
N LEU A 124 -5.04 5.05 2.88
CA LEU A 124 -5.46 4.24 4.02
C LEU A 124 -5.92 2.84 3.62
N PHE A 125 -5.77 2.42 2.36
CA PHE A 125 -6.08 1.05 1.93
C PHE A 125 -5.41 0.00 2.82
N GLY A 126 -4.16 0.25 3.24
CA GLY A 126 -3.41 -0.66 4.10
C GLY A 126 -4.01 -0.85 5.51
N LEU A 127 -4.84 0.09 5.97
CA LEU A 127 -5.62 0.00 7.20
C LEU A 127 -6.93 -0.76 6.98
N PHE A 128 -7.66 -0.41 5.92
CA PHE A 128 -8.87 -1.11 5.49
C PHE A 128 -9.17 -0.79 4.03
N PRO A 129 -9.52 -1.77 3.18
CA PRO A 129 -9.75 -3.19 3.50
C PRO A 129 -8.49 -4.07 3.56
N GLY A 130 -7.28 -3.51 3.40
CA GLY A 130 -6.03 -4.25 3.57
C GLY A 130 -5.65 -4.50 5.02
N HIS A 131 -4.57 -5.26 5.24
CA HIS A 131 -4.15 -5.71 6.58
C HIS A 131 -2.68 -5.39 6.89
N SER A 132 -2.11 -4.42 6.18
CA SER A 132 -0.70 -4.06 6.29
C SER A 132 -0.41 -3.05 7.40
N LEU A 133 -1.41 -2.25 7.81
CA LEU A 133 -1.34 -1.33 8.94
C LEU A 133 -2.08 -1.90 10.15
N THR A 134 -1.33 -2.27 11.19
CA THR A 134 -1.86 -2.87 12.42
C THR A 134 -1.10 -2.35 13.64
N LEU A 135 -1.78 -2.18 14.79
CA LEU A 135 -1.13 -1.68 16.01
C LEU A 135 0.05 -2.53 16.46
N LYS A 136 -0.01 -3.85 16.20
CA LYS A 136 1.07 -4.78 16.54
C LYS A 136 2.33 -4.56 15.70
N LYS A 137 2.19 -4.26 14.41
CA LYS A 137 3.33 -4.15 13.48
C LYS A 137 3.85 -2.71 13.35
N ASN A 138 2.97 -1.73 13.35
CA ASN A 138 3.30 -0.34 13.03
C ASN A 138 2.41 0.68 13.78
N PRO A 139 2.54 0.77 15.11
CA PRO A 139 1.71 1.66 15.93
C PRO A 139 1.78 3.14 15.53
N GLU A 140 2.96 3.62 15.13
CA GLU A 140 3.16 4.99 14.65
C GLU A 140 2.37 5.28 13.36
N LEU A 141 2.30 4.31 12.44
CA LEU A 141 1.50 4.45 11.22
C LEU A 141 0.01 4.40 11.52
N CYS A 142 -0.44 3.59 12.47
CA CYS A 142 -1.82 3.62 12.94
C CYS A 142 -2.18 4.99 13.53
N LYS A 143 -1.29 5.60 14.33
CA LYS A 143 -1.53 6.95 14.84
C LYS A 143 -1.57 7.99 13.71
N ALA A 144 -0.70 7.85 12.71
CA ALA A 144 -0.72 8.72 11.54
C ALA A 144 -1.99 8.54 10.69
N ALA A 145 -2.54 7.32 10.60
CA ALA A 145 -3.82 7.06 9.94
C ALA A 145 -4.97 7.76 10.65
N GLU A 146 -4.97 7.78 11.99
CA GLU A 146 -5.93 8.53 12.79
C GLU A 146 -5.88 10.02 12.46
N ASN A 147 -4.68 10.60 12.44
CA ASN A 147 -4.46 12.01 12.07
C ASN A 147 -4.93 12.30 10.63
N THR A 148 -4.67 11.38 9.70
CA THR A 148 -5.19 11.46 8.32
C THR A 148 -6.71 11.53 8.30
N LEU A 149 -7.41 10.68 9.06
CA LEU A 149 -8.88 10.68 9.10
C LEU A 149 -9.43 11.99 9.66
N TYR A 150 -8.81 12.54 10.71
CA TYR A 150 -9.17 13.87 11.22
C TYR A 150 -8.96 14.96 10.16
N LYS A 151 -7.79 14.97 9.51
CA LYS A 151 -7.45 15.92 8.43
C LYS A 151 -8.45 15.86 7.26
N ARG A 152 -8.88 14.65 6.88
CA ARG A 152 -9.86 14.40 5.81
C ARG A 152 -11.31 14.66 6.22
N GLY A 153 -11.58 15.09 7.46
CA GLY A 153 -12.94 15.34 7.95
C GLY A 153 -13.76 14.07 8.20
N ARG A 154 -13.11 12.97 8.59
CA ARG A 154 -13.73 11.67 8.87
C ARG A 154 -13.61 11.25 10.36
N PRO A 155 -13.94 12.12 11.35
CA PRO A 155 -13.75 11.79 12.77
C PRO A 155 -14.51 10.55 13.21
N ARG A 156 -15.73 10.31 12.68
CA ARG A 156 -16.52 9.10 12.99
C ARG A 156 -15.86 7.79 12.54
N MET A 157 -14.93 7.83 11.58
CA MET A 157 -14.19 6.63 11.18
C MET A 157 -13.06 6.30 12.17
N VAL A 158 -12.59 7.27 12.96
CA VAL A 158 -11.59 7.06 14.02
C VAL A 158 -12.16 6.15 15.10
N ASP A 159 -13.41 6.38 15.51
CA ASP A 159 -14.11 5.56 16.51
C ASP A 159 -14.22 4.09 16.05
N CYS A 160 -14.40 3.84 14.76
CA CYS A 160 -14.38 2.49 14.20
C CYS A 160 -12.96 1.89 14.13
N MET A 161 -11.95 2.74 13.98
CA MET A 161 -10.56 2.33 13.81
C MET A 161 -10.01 1.70 15.08
N GLU A 162 -10.41 2.16 16.26
CA GLU A 162 -10.05 1.52 17.54
C GLU A 162 -10.45 0.04 17.54
N ASN A 163 -11.57 -0.34 16.91
CA ASN A 163 -11.99 -1.73 16.80
C ASN A 163 -11.25 -2.52 15.69
N CYS A 164 -10.92 -1.89 14.56
CA CYS A 164 -10.18 -2.55 13.46
C CYS A 164 -8.70 -2.76 13.78
N CYS A 165 -8.09 -1.81 14.50
CA CYS A 165 -6.67 -1.83 14.85
C CYS A 165 -6.35 -2.74 16.05
N VAL A 166 -7.31 -2.92 16.98
CA VAL A 166 -7.14 -3.73 18.19
C VAL A 166 -7.23 -5.23 17.88
N GLY A 167 -7.79 -5.62 16.73
CA GLY A 167 -7.97 -7.03 16.40
C GLY A 167 -8.74 -7.71 17.53
N THR A 168 -10.06 -7.52 17.56
CA THR A 168 -10.90 -8.31 18.45
C THR A 168 -10.54 -9.78 18.27
N SER A 169 -9.89 -10.33 19.30
CA SER A 169 -9.95 -11.72 19.68
C SER A 169 -11.42 -12.07 19.89
N ALA A 170 -12.14 -12.33 18.80
CA ALA A 170 -13.43 -12.99 18.84
C ALA A 170 -13.19 -14.48 18.60
N GLU A 171 -12.48 -15.09 19.54
CA GLU A 171 -12.61 -16.51 19.90
C GLU A 171 -12.78 -16.54 21.42
N GLN A 172 -14.05 -16.59 21.83
CA GLN A 172 -14.54 -17.25 23.04
C GLN A 172 -16.00 -17.62 22.82
#